data_AF-A0A2G2GA78-F1
#
_entry.id   AF-A0A2G2GA78-F1
#
_cell.length_a   1.000
_cell.length_b   1.000
_cell.length_c   1.000
_cell.angle_alpha   90.00
_cell.angle_beta   90.00
_cell.angle_gamma   90.00
#
_symmetry.space_group_name_H-M   'P 1'
#
loop_
_entity.id
_entity.type
_entity.pdbx_description
1 polymer ?
#
loop_
_entity_poly.entity_id
_entity_poly.type
_entity_poly.pdbx_seq_one_letter_code
_entity_poly.pdbx_strand_id
1 'polypeptide(L)'
;MTTREYILTQAKERYEKLKNSDIDIVRCTIDMSKYSKKIKAKIFYNHLFYSKLPEEYFENILLNKGYMKIITHVNYNPRLIEFLTDKNKILSNDILSSNYTDYFLKILDNPEKIWEGAFNKINKYSQYLLYTLSLAYHEIFMHDLEKAFLSIYESEAKTQNFEANRHAFKNSLKELEGNFINIEHDGKNHIVSFQNPSIKDFLIGVVQQDTKLIEMLLNNIIYFDHFFNLFTYETIKYFNKVKIDERLLSLFSIRVKENFSMPQACIIKYSNVNYYQYCIRHTIDRLNSTYTFFATKKTDLLIEFIKEKMNKIIEEVFTAYYSSSRITYIRLFIELELHVVSNNKELFEYFKENIHSEYDLKCLSLLNENIFEFRTYFDSNKSTFVSSVESYLDDEVNNIGKDNDGRDSVDEVEQFNSTFDANVNLDSLNNKIDELNDYLESEADMQLEELKFERDDINEEENYIDSMFETLQEVKET
;
A
#
# COMPACT_ATOMS: atom_id res chain seq x y z
N MET A 1 -18.07 14.75 15.86
CA MET A 1 -18.01 14.81 14.38
C MET A 1 -16.67 14.22 13.97
N THR A 2 -16.66 13.14 13.19
CA THR A 2 -15.43 12.67 12.53
C THR A 2 -15.31 13.41 11.22
N THR A 3 -14.17 14.06 10.99
CA THR A 3 -13.86 14.75 9.74
C THR A 3 -12.63 14.10 9.13
N ARG A 4 -12.57 13.96 7.80
CA ARG A 4 -11.36 13.47 7.13
C ARG A 4 -10.24 14.50 7.35
N GLU A 5 -8.99 14.07 7.55
CA GLU A 5 -7.83 14.92 7.82
C GLU A 5 -7.80 16.19 6.93
N TYR A 6 -8.00 16.01 5.61
CA TYR A 6 -7.99 17.12 4.66
C TYR A 6 -9.20 18.07 4.80
N ILE A 7 -10.36 17.60 5.29
CA ILE A 7 -11.55 18.45 5.54
C ILE A 7 -11.30 19.33 6.77
N LEU A 8 -10.56 18.85 7.78
CA LEU A 8 -10.11 19.71 8.89
C LEU A 8 -9.09 20.74 8.39
N THR A 9 -8.15 20.33 7.56
CA THR A 9 -7.14 21.22 6.94
C THR A 9 -7.83 22.30 6.10
N GLN A 10 -8.80 21.94 5.27
CA GLN A 10 -9.57 22.90 4.48
C GLN A 10 -10.50 23.78 5.33
N ALA A 11 -11.03 23.29 6.46
CA ALA A 11 -11.81 24.12 7.38
C ALA A 11 -10.93 25.16 8.11
N LYS A 12 -9.69 24.79 8.48
CA LYS A 12 -8.68 25.71 9.05
C LYS A 12 -8.14 26.72 8.02
N GLU A 13 -8.03 26.34 6.75
CA GLU A 13 -7.64 27.25 5.66
C GLU A 13 -8.74 28.27 5.32
N ARG A 14 -10.01 27.92 5.54
CA ARG A 14 -11.17 28.69 5.08
C ARG A 14 -11.88 29.52 6.16
N TYR A 15 -11.71 29.20 7.44
CA TYR A 15 -12.35 29.93 8.56
C TYR A 15 -11.32 30.35 9.62
N GLU A 16 -10.99 31.65 9.69
CA GLU A 16 -10.02 32.22 10.65
C GLU A 16 -10.33 31.93 12.13
N LYS A 17 -11.61 31.82 12.51
CA LYS A 17 -12.01 31.53 13.91
C LYS A 17 -11.60 30.12 14.39
N LEU A 18 -11.30 29.20 13.47
CA LEU A 18 -10.78 27.85 13.76
C LEU A 18 -9.24 27.78 13.73
N LYS A 19 -8.58 28.87 13.31
CA LYS A 19 -7.11 29.03 13.35
C LYS A 19 -6.61 29.55 14.69
N ASN A 20 -7.43 30.33 15.40
CA ASN A 20 -7.08 31.01 16.66
C ASN A 20 -7.82 30.47 17.90
N SER A 21 -8.44 29.30 17.79
CA SER A 21 -9.06 28.63 18.93
C SER A 21 -8.12 27.51 19.38
N ASP A 22 -7.71 27.53 20.66
CA ASP A 22 -7.03 26.44 21.37
C ASP A 22 -7.91 25.18 21.38
N ILE A 23 -8.02 24.56 20.21
CA ILE A 23 -8.71 23.30 20.00
C ILE A 23 -7.66 22.39 19.38
N ASP A 24 -6.88 21.79 20.26
CA ASP A 24 -5.96 20.71 19.97
C ASP A 24 -6.77 19.49 19.49
N ILE A 25 -7.05 19.44 18.19
CA ILE A 25 -7.65 18.27 17.54
C ILE A 25 -6.49 17.40 17.05
N VAL A 26 -6.06 16.53 17.94
CA VAL A 26 -5.07 15.45 17.72
C VAL A 26 -5.29 14.76 16.36
N ARG A 27 -4.28 14.83 15.48
CA ARG A 27 -4.20 14.09 14.20
C ARG A 27 -4.19 12.59 14.47
N CYS A 28 -4.96 11.81 13.70
CA CYS A 28 -4.90 10.35 13.79
C CYS A 28 -5.03 9.74 12.39
N THR A 29 -3.89 9.52 11.70
CA THR A 29 -3.79 8.47 10.68
C THR A 29 -3.99 7.15 11.41
N ILE A 30 -5.19 6.59 11.28
CA ILE A 30 -5.54 5.35 11.98
C ILE A 30 -4.86 4.19 11.27
N ASP A 31 -3.63 3.94 11.70
CA ASP A 31 -3.04 2.61 11.68
C ASP A 31 -3.89 1.71 12.60
N MET A 32 -4.41 0.59 12.09
CA MET A 32 -5.26 -0.31 12.86
C MET A 32 -4.53 -0.89 14.10
N SER A 33 -3.19 -0.90 14.08
CA SER A 33 -2.36 -1.23 15.24
C SER A 33 -2.28 -0.13 16.30
N LYS A 34 -2.64 1.12 15.94
CA LYS A 34 -2.65 2.30 16.83
C LYS A 34 -4.00 2.60 17.47
N TYR A 35 -5.06 1.84 17.17
CA TYR A 35 -6.31 2.00 17.91
C TYR A 35 -6.09 1.65 19.38
N SER A 36 -6.22 2.66 20.25
CA SER A 36 -6.23 2.44 21.68
C SER A 36 -7.36 1.50 22.08
N LYS A 37 -7.18 0.81 23.21
CA LYS A 37 -8.16 -0.14 23.76
C LYS A 37 -9.52 0.53 23.94
N LYS A 38 -9.54 1.78 24.42
CA LYS A 38 -10.75 2.63 24.54
C LYS A 38 -11.44 2.91 23.20
N ILE A 39 -10.70 3.16 22.12
CA ILE A 39 -11.31 3.38 20.79
C ILE A 39 -11.94 2.08 20.26
N LYS A 40 -11.22 0.95 20.39
CA LYS A 40 -11.76 -0.38 20.01
C LYS A 40 -13.04 -0.70 20.81
N ALA A 41 -13.02 -0.46 22.13
CA ALA A 41 -14.18 -0.60 22.99
C ALA A 41 -15.38 0.24 22.52
N LYS A 42 -15.18 1.53 22.23
CA LYS A 42 -16.25 2.42 21.75
C LYS A 42 -16.83 1.96 20.42
N ILE A 43 -15.98 1.55 19.48
CA ILE A 43 -16.43 1.02 18.18
C ILE A 43 -17.28 -0.23 18.41
N PHE A 44 -16.80 -1.18 19.19
CA PHE A 44 -17.50 -2.43 19.43
C PHE A 44 -18.83 -2.23 20.15
N TYR A 45 -18.83 -1.43 21.21
CA TYR A 45 -20.03 -1.04 21.95
C TYR A 45 -21.08 -0.41 21.01
N ASN A 46 -20.68 0.56 20.17
CA ASN A 46 -21.63 1.23 19.28
C ASN A 46 -22.27 0.23 18.31
N HIS A 47 -21.47 -0.65 17.72
CA HIS A 47 -21.98 -1.69 16.83
C HIS A 47 -22.94 -2.64 17.55
N LEU A 48 -22.62 -3.06 18.78
CA LEU A 48 -23.52 -3.86 19.61
C LEU A 48 -24.81 -3.11 19.95
N PHE A 49 -24.71 -1.87 20.42
CA PHE A 49 -25.85 -1.04 20.79
C PHE A 49 -26.86 -0.92 19.63
N TYR A 50 -26.38 -0.71 18.40
CA TYR A 50 -27.23 -0.56 17.22
C TYR A 50 -27.55 -1.87 16.47
N SER A 51 -26.96 -3.00 16.85
CA SER A 51 -27.06 -4.28 16.13
C SER A 51 -28.47 -4.88 16.01
N LYS A 52 -29.43 -4.46 16.84
CA LYS A 52 -30.79 -5.06 16.97
C LYS A 52 -30.81 -6.57 17.25
N LEU A 53 -29.68 -7.15 17.71
CA LEU A 53 -29.60 -8.55 18.15
C LEU A 53 -30.49 -8.79 19.39
N PRO A 54 -30.92 -10.04 19.64
CA PRO A 54 -31.57 -10.43 20.90
C PRO A 54 -30.63 -10.27 22.10
N GLU A 55 -31.21 -10.04 23.29
CA GLU A 55 -30.49 -9.74 24.52
C GLU A 55 -29.49 -10.82 24.94
N GLU A 56 -29.85 -12.09 24.77
CA GLU A 56 -29.03 -13.25 25.12
C GLU A 56 -27.63 -13.25 24.46
N TYR A 57 -27.50 -12.64 23.28
CA TYR A 57 -26.21 -12.50 22.60
C TYR A 57 -25.30 -11.50 23.32
N PHE A 58 -25.85 -10.42 23.87
CA PHE A 58 -25.09 -9.43 24.64
C PHE A 58 -24.65 -10.00 25.98
N GLU A 59 -25.55 -10.70 26.67
CA GLU A 59 -25.22 -11.38 27.92
C GLU A 59 -24.02 -12.30 27.73
N ASN A 60 -23.98 -13.05 26.62
CA ASN A 60 -22.84 -13.91 26.31
C ASN A 60 -21.52 -13.16 26.07
N ILE A 61 -21.57 -11.95 25.51
CA ILE A 61 -20.39 -11.06 25.36
C ILE A 61 -19.91 -10.52 26.70
N LEU A 62 -20.82 -10.24 27.62
CA LEU A 62 -20.50 -9.74 28.96
C LEU A 62 -19.92 -10.83 29.85
N LEU A 63 -20.38 -12.08 29.69
CA LEU A 63 -19.87 -13.23 30.43
C LEU A 63 -18.34 -13.33 30.31
N ASN A 64 -17.66 -13.46 31.46
CA ASN A 64 -16.21 -13.60 31.57
C ASN A 64 -15.42 -12.49 30.83
N LYS A 65 -15.99 -11.29 30.73
CA LYS A 65 -15.42 -10.15 30.00
C LYS A 65 -15.07 -10.50 28.54
N GLY A 66 -15.97 -11.21 27.84
CA GLY A 66 -15.80 -11.56 26.43
C GLY A 66 -15.46 -10.37 25.53
N TYR A 67 -16.07 -9.21 25.80
CA TYR A 67 -15.75 -7.95 25.13
C TYR A 67 -14.28 -7.55 25.25
N MET A 68 -13.64 -7.75 26.41
CA MET A 68 -12.21 -7.44 26.58
C MET A 68 -11.36 -8.30 25.64
N LYS A 69 -11.65 -9.61 25.55
CA LYS A 69 -10.92 -10.52 24.67
C LYS A 69 -11.04 -10.11 23.19
N ILE A 70 -12.24 -9.67 22.79
CA ILE A 70 -12.53 -9.23 21.43
C ILE A 70 -11.74 -7.94 21.11
N ILE A 71 -11.83 -6.90 21.96
CA ILE A 71 -11.18 -5.60 21.67
C ILE A 71 -9.66 -5.67 21.73
N THR A 72 -9.09 -6.59 22.50
CA THR A 72 -7.63 -6.79 22.56
C THR A 72 -7.10 -7.79 21.54
N HIS A 73 -7.97 -8.37 20.71
CA HIS A 73 -7.57 -9.37 19.73
C HIS A 73 -6.60 -8.78 18.69
N VAL A 74 -5.56 -9.54 18.31
CA VAL A 74 -4.54 -9.09 17.35
C VAL A 74 -5.13 -8.78 15.97
N ASN A 75 -6.14 -9.55 15.56
CA ASN A 75 -6.87 -9.36 14.31
C ASN A 75 -8.14 -8.49 14.45
N TYR A 76 -8.25 -7.66 15.49
CA TYR A 76 -9.40 -6.77 15.64
C TYR A 76 -9.51 -5.83 14.43
N ASN A 77 -10.63 -5.94 13.71
CA ASN A 77 -10.90 -5.14 12.51
C ASN A 77 -12.32 -4.55 12.62
N PRO A 78 -12.49 -3.22 12.70
CA PRO A 78 -13.81 -2.58 12.82
C PRO A 78 -14.84 -3.04 11.78
N ARG A 79 -14.42 -3.37 10.55
CA ARG A 79 -15.32 -3.90 9.51
C ARG A 79 -15.78 -5.32 9.78
N LEU A 80 -14.92 -6.13 10.39
CA LEU A 80 -15.29 -7.48 10.83
C LEU A 80 -16.21 -7.39 12.06
N ILE A 81 -16.01 -6.41 12.95
CA ILE A 81 -16.93 -6.12 14.05
C ILE A 81 -18.31 -5.72 13.52
N GLU A 82 -18.38 -4.80 12.56
CA GLU A 82 -19.62 -4.41 11.89
C GLU A 82 -20.34 -5.63 11.29
N PHE A 83 -19.60 -6.50 10.61
CA PHE A 83 -20.16 -7.74 10.06
C PHE A 83 -20.70 -8.67 11.14
N LEU A 84 -19.92 -8.91 12.20
CA LEU A 84 -20.23 -9.85 13.28
C LEU A 84 -21.31 -9.34 14.25
N THR A 85 -21.69 -8.08 14.14
CA THR A 85 -22.77 -7.46 14.91
C THR A 85 -24.02 -7.21 14.07
N ASP A 86 -24.04 -7.57 12.79
CA ASP A 86 -25.24 -7.46 11.96
C ASP A 86 -26.25 -8.57 12.28
N LYS A 87 -27.44 -8.20 12.79
CA LYS A 87 -28.52 -9.14 13.12
C LYS A 87 -28.85 -10.10 11.98
N ASN A 88 -29.01 -9.61 10.76
CA ASN A 88 -29.44 -10.44 9.64
C ASN A 88 -28.36 -11.48 9.32
N LYS A 89 -27.09 -11.10 9.44
CA LYS A 89 -25.96 -12.00 9.19
C LYS A 89 -25.78 -13.02 10.30
N ILE A 90 -26.00 -12.65 11.56
CA ILE A 90 -25.87 -13.58 12.68
C ILE A 90 -27.02 -14.59 12.73
N LEU A 91 -28.27 -14.12 12.58
CA LEU A 91 -29.43 -15.01 12.65
C LEU A 91 -29.53 -15.96 11.44
N SER A 92 -29.03 -15.56 10.26
CA SER A 92 -29.03 -16.42 9.07
C SER A 92 -27.98 -17.55 9.10
N ASN A 93 -27.05 -17.52 10.07
CA ASN A 93 -26.04 -18.56 10.26
C ASN A 93 -26.34 -19.50 11.44
N ASP A 94 -27.55 -19.46 12.01
CA ASP A 94 -28.03 -20.33 13.10
C ASP A 94 -27.10 -20.35 14.34
N ILE A 95 -26.46 -19.22 14.63
CA ILE A 95 -25.53 -19.09 15.76
C ILE A 95 -26.32 -19.00 17.06
N LEU A 96 -26.12 -19.95 17.98
CA LEU A 96 -26.72 -19.91 19.32
C LEU A 96 -26.13 -18.78 20.17
N SER A 97 -26.97 -18.07 20.90
CA SER A 97 -26.60 -16.99 21.82
C SER A 97 -25.54 -17.43 22.83
N SER A 98 -25.63 -18.67 23.35
CA SER A 98 -24.68 -19.24 24.33
C SER A 98 -23.25 -19.39 23.82
N ASN A 99 -23.04 -19.40 22.50
CA ASN A 99 -21.72 -19.61 21.87
C ASN A 99 -21.23 -18.37 21.13
N TYR A 100 -21.88 -17.22 21.33
CA TYR A 100 -21.66 -16.05 20.48
C TYR A 100 -20.25 -15.45 20.64
N THR A 101 -19.74 -15.30 21.86
CA THR A 101 -18.37 -14.82 22.12
C THR A 101 -17.32 -15.75 21.52
N ASP A 102 -17.48 -17.06 21.69
CA ASP A 102 -16.55 -18.05 21.14
C ASP A 102 -16.59 -18.06 19.61
N TYR A 103 -17.78 -17.92 19.03
CA TYR A 103 -17.94 -17.74 17.59
C TYR A 103 -17.23 -16.46 17.12
N PHE A 104 -17.40 -15.35 17.82
CA PHE A 104 -16.78 -14.07 17.52
C PHE A 104 -15.25 -14.18 17.48
N LEU A 105 -14.67 -14.75 18.54
CA LEU A 105 -13.22 -14.97 18.64
C LEU A 105 -12.73 -15.93 17.54
N LYS A 106 -13.45 -17.02 17.28
CA LYS A 106 -13.11 -17.98 16.21
C LYS A 106 -13.10 -17.35 14.82
N ILE A 107 -13.95 -16.36 14.56
CA ILE A 107 -13.92 -15.60 13.31
C ILE A 107 -12.74 -14.61 13.30
N LEU A 108 -12.43 -13.95 14.41
CA LEU A 108 -11.23 -13.10 14.48
C LEU A 108 -9.94 -13.94 14.30
N ASP A 109 -9.95 -15.19 14.75
CA ASP A 109 -8.89 -16.17 14.53
C ASP A 109 -8.82 -16.64 13.08
N ASN A 110 -9.97 -16.74 12.40
CA ASN A 110 -10.05 -17.24 11.02
C ASN A 110 -11.18 -16.54 10.22
N PRO A 111 -10.94 -15.29 9.76
CA PRO A 111 -11.95 -14.51 9.05
C PRO A 111 -12.33 -15.10 7.68
N GLU A 112 -11.47 -15.95 7.11
CA GLU A 112 -11.65 -16.56 5.79
C GLU A 112 -12.87 -17.48 5.70
N LYS A 113 -13.26 -18.14 6.81
CA LYS A 113 -14.39 -19.08 6.84
C LYS A 113 -15.75 -18.42 6.56
N ILE A 114 -15.92 -17.16 6.92
CA ILE A 114 -17.14 -16.41 6.59
C ILE A 114 -17.25 -16.23 5.08
N TRP A 115 -16.14 -15.85 4.46
CA TRP A 115 -16.10 -15.56 3.04
C TRP A 115 -16.32 -16.82 2.21
N GLU A 116 -15.78 -17.97 2.65
CA GLU A 116 -15.99 -19.26 1.99
C GLU A 116 -17.49 -19.60 1.81
N GLY A 117 -18.27 -19.49 2.88
CA GLY A 117 -19.70 -19.82 2.84
C GLY A 117 -20.51 -18.88 1.93
N ALA A 118 -20.18 -17.59 1.92
CA ALA A 118 -20.82 -16.61 1.05
C ALA A 118 -20.37 -16.77 -0.42
N PHE A 119 -19.08 -17.00 -0.64
CA PHE A 119 -18.45 -17.16 -1.94
C PHE A 119 -18.95 -18.38 -2.71
N ASN A 120 -19.25 -19.48 -2.00
CA ASN A 120 -19.79 -20.68 -2.61
C ASN A 120 -21.26 -20.54 -3.06
N LYS A 121 -21.96 -19.47 -2.62
CA LYS A 121 -23.38 -19.22 -2.95
C LYS A 121 -23.58 -18.23 -4.09
N ILE A 122 -22.56 -17.45 -4.46
CA ILE A 122 -22.66 -16.48 -5.55
C ILE A 122 -22.52 -17.16 -6.92
N ASN A 123 -22.98 -16.46 -7.96
CA ASN A 123 -22.84 -16.98 -9.32
C ASN A 123 -21.38 -17.17 -9.74
N LYS A 124 -21.14 -18.15 -10.63
CA LYS A 124 -19.80 -18.47 -11.15
C LYS A 124 -19.13 -17.26 -11.82
N TYR A 125 -19.88 -16.47 -12.58
CA TYR A 125 -19.36 -15.24 -13.20
C TYR A 125 -18.99 -14.16 -12.17
N SER A 126 -19.64 -14.15 -11.01
CA SER A 126 -19.29 -13.27 -9.88
C SER A 126 -18.03 -13.74 -9.17
N GLN A 127 -17.83 -15.06 -9.04
CA GLN A 127 -16.55 -15.63 -8.58
C GLN A 127 -15.39 -15.23 -9.50
N TYR A 128 -15.56 -15.31 -10.82
CA TYR A 128 -14.54 -14.84 -11.77
C TYR A 128 -14.24 -13.35 -11.61
N LEU A 129 -15.24 -12.50 -11.35
CA LEU A 129 -15.00 -11.08 -11.10
C LEU A 129 -14.17 -10.85 -9.82
N LEU A 130 -14.42 -11.62 -8.77
CA LEU A 130 -13.61 -11.56 -7.54
C LEU A 130 -12.17 -12.02 -7.78
N TYR A 131 -11.97 -13.09 -8.55
CA TYR A 131 -10.62 -13.52 -8.95
C TYR A 131 -9.91 -12.44 -9.77
N THR A 132 -10.62 -11.81 -10.72
CA THR A 132 -10.06 -10.68 -11.49
C THR A 132 -9.69 -9.51 -10.59
N LEU A 133 -10.56 -9.12 -9.65
CA LEU A 133 -10.29 -8.01 -8.73
C LEU A 133 -9.10 -8.32 -7.81
N SER A 134 -8.88 -9.58 -7.44
CA SER A 134 -7.73 -9.99 -6.63
C SER A 134 -6.37 -9.74 -7.30
N LEU A 135 -6.33 -9.63 -8.64
CA LEU A 135 -5.14 -9.25 -9.41
C LEU A 135 -4.75 -7.77 -9.23
N ALA A 136 -5.70 -6.91 -8.85
CA ALA A 136 -5.40 -5.51 -8.54
C ALA A 136 -4.70 -5.40 -7.18
N TYR A 137 -4.01 -4.28 -6.94
CA TYR A 137 -3.34 -4.05 -5.65
C TYR A 137 -4.36 -3.77 -4.54
N HIS A 138 -5.13 -2.68 -4.65
CA HIS A 138 -6.19 -2.31 -3.70
C HIS A 138 -7.48 -1.88 -4.41
N GLU A 139 -7.32 -0.96 -5.34
CA GLU A 139 -8.41 -0.28 -6.05
C GLU A 139 -8.11 -0.30 -7.55
N ILE A 140 -9.15 -0.33 -8.38
CA ILE A 140 -9.02 -0.34 -9.84
C ILE A 140 -10.18 0.43 -10.47
N PHE A 141 -9.95 1.10 -11.60
CA PHE A 141 -11.05 1.69 -12.34
C PHE A 141 -11.99 0.60 -12.90
N MET A 142 -13.29 0.83 -12.79
CA MET A 142 -14.32 -0.14 -13.21
C MET A 142 -14.15 -0.60 -14.66
N HIS A 143 -13.77 0.30 -15.57
CA HIS A 143 -13.58 -0.02 -16.97
C HIS A 143 -12.34 -0.88 -17.25
N ASP A 144 -11.30 -0.76 -16.40
CA ASP A 144 -10.12 -1.63 -16.48
C ASP A 144 -10.42 -3.01 -15.87
N LEU A 145 -11.18 -3.04 -14.77
CA LEU A 145 -11.70 -4.28 -14.19
C LEU A 145 -12.58 -5.04 -15.19
N GLU A 146 -13.44 -4.34 -15.95
CA GLU A 146 -14.29 -4.95 -16.99
C GLU A 146 -13.45 -5.62 -18.07
N LYS A 147 -12.42 -4.95 -18.60
CA LYS A 147 -11.52 -5.51 -19.61
C LYS A 147 -10.79 -6.75 -19.09
N ALA A 148 -10.24 -6.67 -17.88
CA ALA A 148 -9.54 -7.80 -17.27
C ALA A 148 -10.49 -8.98 -17.01
N PHE A 149 -11.71 -8.70 -16.57
CA PHE A 149 -12.74 -9.70 -16.32
C PHE A 149 -13.13 -10.41 -17.62
N LEU A 150 -13.41 -9.66 -18.68
CA LEU A 150 -13.79 -10.24 -19.98
C LEU A 150 -12.66 -11.11 -20.55
N SER A 151 -11.40 -10.68 -20.44
CA SER A 151 -10.25 -11.48 -20.87
C SER A 151 -10.21 -12.85 -20.18
N ILE A 152 -10.49 -12.91 -18.89
CA ILE A 152 -10.51 -14.15 -18.11
C ILE A 152 -11.78 -14.97 -18.42
N TYR A 153 -12.94 -14.35 -18.30
CA TYR A 153 -14.23 -15.03 -18.38
C TYR A 153 -14.52 -15.61 -19.77
N GLU A 154 -14.20 -14.89 -20.84
CA GLU A 154 -14.41 -15.38 -22.21
C GLU A 154 -13.43 -16.49 -22.59
N SER A 155 -12.19 -16.40 -22.10
CA SER A 155 -11.18 -17.45 -22.28
C SER A 155 -11.63 -18.75 -21.62
N GLU A 156 -12.15 -18.64 -20.40
CA GLU A 156 -12.64 -19.80 -19.65
C GLU A 156 -13.96 -20.35 -20.19
N ALA A 157 -14.85 -19.50 -20.71
CA ALA A 157 -16.04 -19.92 -21.43
C ALA A 157 -15.70 -20.81 -22.63
N LYS A 158 -14.66 -20.46 -23.38
CA LYS A 158 -14.16 -21.27 -24.51
C LYS A 158 -13.53 -22.57 -24.03
N THR A 159 -12.66 -22.53 -23.02
CA THR A 159 -11.96 -23.71 -22.49
C THR A 159 -12.91 -24.75 -21.89
N GLN A 160 -13.93 -24.30 -21.16
CA GLN A 160 -14.91 -25.16 -20.49
C GLN A 160 -16.18 -25.39 -21.33
N ASN A 161 -16.24 -24.83 -22.54
CA ASN A 161 -17.35 -24.95 -23.47
C ASN A 161 -18.73 -24.59 -22.87
N PHE A 162 -18.81 -23.42 -22.20
CA PHE A 162 -20.08 -22.85 -21.75
C PHE A 162 -20.37 -21.52 -22.46
N GLU A 163 -21.65 -21.15 -22.53
CA GLU A 163 -22.07 -19.90 -23.17
C GLU A 163 -21.78 -18.69 -22.27
N ALA A 164 -20.93 -17.77 -22.77
CA ALA A 164 -20.59 -16.56 -22.05
C ALA A 164 -21.82 -15.62 -21.96
N ASN A 165 -22.29 -15.37 -20.74
CA ASN A 165 -23.35 -14.39 -20.51
C ASN A 165 -22.86 -12.96 -20.80
N ARG A 166 -23.46 -12.31 -21.80
CA ARG A 166 -23.13 -10.92 -22.21
C ARG A 166 -23.31 -9.87 -21.11
N HIS A 167 -24.11 -10.16 -20.09
CA HIS A 167 -24.39 -9.28 -18.94
C HIS A 167 -23.64 -9.73 -17.68
N ALA A 168 -22.73 -10.71 -17.79
CA ALA A 168 -22.00 -11.29 -16.68
C ALA A 168 -21.38 -10.22 -15.78
N PHE A 169 -20.60 -9.29 -16.35
CA PHE A 169 -19.94 -8.23 -15.59
C PHE A 169 -20.93 -7.35 -14.79
N LYS A 170 -21.98 -6.85 -15.45
CA LYS A 170 -22.99 -5.99 -14.81
C LYS A 170 -23.78 -6.74 -13.74
N ASN A 171 -24.07 -8.02 -13.95
CA ASN A 171 -24.74 -8.86 -12.96
C ASN A 171 -23.83 -9.17 -11.77
N SER A 172 -22.54 -9.43 -12.02
CA SER A 172 -21.54 -9.61 -10.95
C SER A 172 -21.48 -8.39 -10.06
N LEU A 173 -21.38 -7.18 -10.62
CA LEU A 173 -21.32 -5.94 -9.84
C LEU A 173 -22.53 -5.82 -8.91
N LYS A 174 -23.74 -6.06 -9.42
CA LYS A 174 -24.98 -6.01 -8.63
C LYS A 174 -25.05 -7.05 -7.51
N GLU A 175 -24.52 -8.25 -7.75
CA GLU A 175 -24.53 -9.33 -6.75
C GLU A 175 -23.47 -9.09 -5.65
N LEU A 176 -22.33 -8.51 -6.02
CA LEU A 176 -21.17 -8.36 -5.14
C LEU A 176 -21.17 -7.03 -4.36
N GLU A 177 -21.78 -5.97 -4.89
CA GLU A 177 -21.80 -4.65 -4.27
C GLU A 177 -22.45 -4.68 -2.87
N GLY A 178 -21.76 -4.13 -1.88
CA GLY A 178 -22.22 -4.07 -0.48
C GLY A 178 -21.97 -5.34 0.34
N ASN A 179 -21.54 -6.43 -0.29
CA ASN A 179 -21.16 -7.69 0.38
C ASN A 179 -19.69 -8.06 0.22
N PHE A 180 -19.15 -7.96 -1.00
CA PHE A 180 -17.76 -8.31 -1.30
C PHE A 180 -16.96 -7.11 -1.79
N ILE A 181 -17.60 -6.23 -2.57
CA ILE A 181 -16.95 -5.08 -3.20
C ILE A 181 -17.61 -3.78 -2.78
N ASN A 182 -16.81 -2.72 -2.80
CA ASN A 182 -17.26 -1.34 -2.70
C ASN A 182 -17.05 -0.64 -4.05
N ILE A 183 -17.99 0.23 -4.42
CA ILE A 183 -17.90 1.04 -5.63
C ILE A 183 -17.93 2.52 -5.22
N GLU A 184 -16.82 3.21 -5.40
CA GLU A 184 -16.71 4.65 -5.19
C GLU A 184 -16.82 5.41 -6.52
N HIS A 185 -17.16 6.70 -6.44
CA HIS A 185 -17.18 7.60 -7.58
C HIS A 185 -16.38 8.87 -7.25
N ASP A 186 -15.41 9.20 -8.09
CA ASP A 186 -14.51 10.35 -7.91
C ASP A 186 -14.97 11.62 -8.64
N GLY A 187 -16.16 11.57 -9.26
CA GLY A 187 -16.70 12.62 -10.11
C GLY A 187 -16.55 12.34 -11.61
N LYS A 188 -15.58 11.50 -12.01
CA LYS A 188 -15.28 11.16 -13.41
C LYS A 188 -15.34 9.66 -13.68
N ASN A 189 -14.90 8.86 -12.72
CA ASN A 189 -14.71 7.42 -12.84
C ASN A 189 -15.41 6.69 -11.69
N HIS A 190 -15.73 5.42 -11.94
CA HIS A 190 -16.07 4.47 -10.89
C HIS A 190 -14.83 3.68 -10.50
N ILE A 191 -14.60 3.55 -9.20
CA ILE A 191 -13.47 2.84 -8.60
C ILE A 191 -14.03 1.65 -7.84
N VAL A 192 -13.49 0.46 -8.10
CA VAL A 192 -13.91 -0.78 -7.45
C VAL A 192 -12.80 -1.25 -6.52
N SER A 193 -13.17 -1.65 -5.31
CA SER A 193 -12.26 -2.19 -4.30
C SER A 193 -12.95 -3.27 -3.47
N PHE A 194 -12.18 -4.06 -2.74
CA PHE A 194 -12.77 -4.98 -1.76
C PHE A 194 -13.39 -4.20 -0.61
N GLN A 195 -14.57 -4.62 -0.17
CA GLN A 195 -15.23 -4.01 1.00
C GLN A 195 -14.43 -4.24 2.29
N ASN A 196 -13.68 -5.35 2.37
CA ASN A 196 -12.83 -5.71 3.48
C ASN A 196 -11.54 -6.38 2.96
N PRO A 197 -10.34 -5.96 3.39
CA PRO A 197 -9.08 -6.58 2.98
C PRO A 197 -9.04 -8.12 3.17
N SER A 198 -9.69 -8.64 4.21
CA SER A 198 -9.76 -10.09 4.48
C SER A 198 -10.45 -10.91 3.37
N ILE A 199 -11.24 -10.28 2.50
CA ILE A 199 -11.82 -10.93 1.33
C ILE A 199 -10.71 -11.27 0.33
N LYS A 200 -9.77 -10.34 0.13
CA LYS A 200 -8.61 -10.58 -0.74
C LYS A 200 -7.75 -11.72 -0.18
N ASP A 201 -7.52 -11.72 1.13
CA ASP A 201 -6.77 -12.77 1.82
C ASP A 201 -7.42 -14.15 1.61
N PHE A 202 -8.72 -14.25 1.82
CA PHE A 202 -9.50 -15.46 1.52
C PHE A 202 -9.33 -15.90 0.05
N LEU A 203 -9.46 -14.98 -0.91
CA LEU A 203 -9.31 -15.29 -2.34
C LEU A 203 -7.90 -15.78 -2.68
N ILE A 204 -6.86 -15.23 -2.04
CA ILE A 204 -5.48 -15.72 -2.19
C ILE A 204 -5.39 -17.18 -1.73
N GLY A 205 -6.02 -17.53 -0.61
CA GLY A 205 -6.12 -18.91 -0.13
C GLY A 205 -6.82 -19.84 -1.12
N VAL A 206 -7.93 -19.39 -1.72
CA VAL A 206 -8.67 -20.14 -2.76
C VAL A 206 -7.81 -20.35 -4.00
N VAL A 207 -7.18 -19.28 -4.52
CA VAL A 207 -6.34 -19.34 -5.73
C VAL A 207 -5.11 -20.21 -5.50
N GLN A 208 -4.48 -20.13 -4.33
CA GLN A 208 -3.29 -20.91 -3.99
C GLN A 208 -3.51 -22.43 -4.06
N GLN A 209 -4.74 -22.89 -3.82
CA GLN A 209 -5.11 -24.31 -3.80
C GLN A 209 -5.46 -24.86 -5.19
N ASP A 210 -5.68 -24.01 -6.19
CA ASP A 210 -6.10 -24.41 -7.53
C ASP A 210 -5.08 -23.98 -8.60
N THR A 211 -4.20 -24.91 -8.97
CA THR A 211 -3.19 -24.70 -10.01
C THR A 211 -3.80 -24.31 -11.36
N LYS A 212 -4.96 -24.86 -11.73
CA LYS A 212 -5.61 -24.55 -13.01
C LYS A 212 -6.16 -23.12 -13.00
N LEU A 213 -6.68 -22.68 -11.86
CA LEU A 213 -7.10 -21.29 -11.66
C LEU A 213 -5.89 -20.35 -11.80
N ILE A 214 -4.73 -20.69 -11.22
CA ILE A 214 -3.51 -19.90 -11.40
C ILE A 214 -3.09 -19.83 -12.88
N GLU A 215 -3.05 -20.98 -13.59
CA GLU A 215 -2.72 -21.02 -15.02
C GLU A 215 -3.69 -20.17 -15.85
N MET A 216 -4.99 -20.28 -15.60
CA MET A 216 -6.02 -19.48 -16.25
C MET A 216 -5.78 -17.99 -16.00
N LEU A 217 -5.49 -17.57 -14.77
CA LEU A 217 -5.21 -16.17 -14.46
C LEU A 217 -3.96 -15.68 -15.22
N LEU A 218 -2.83 -16.40 -15.13
CA LEU A 218 -1.57 -16.02 -15.80
C LEU A 218 -1.71 -15.92 -17.32
N ASN A 219 -2.49 -16.80 -17.94
CA ASN A 219 -2.74 -16.76 -19.38
C ASN A 219 -3.55 -15.53 -19.82
N ASN A 220 -4.39 -14.99 -18.95
CA ASN A 220 -5.37 -13.95 -19.30
C ASN A 220 -5.09 -12.59 -18.62
N ILE A 221 -3.92 -12.39 -18.01
CA ILE A 221 -3.49 -11.07 -17.54
C ILE A 221 -3.29 -10.13 -18.73
N ILE A 222 -3.88 -8.94 -18.64
CA ILE A 222 -3.77 -7.86 -19.65
C ILE A 222 -3.14 -6.57 -19.10
N TYR A 223 -2.85 -6.52 -17.80
CA TYR A 223 -2.17 -5.39 -17.14
C TYR A 223 -0.88 -5.88 -16.49
N PHE A 224 0.23 -5.20 -16.75
CA PHE A 224 1.56 -5.70 -16.37
C PHE A 224 1.75 -5.80 -14.85
N ASP A 225 1.20 -4.86 -14.09
CA ASP A 225 1.32 -4.84 -12.63
C ASP A 225 0.58 -5.99 -11.94
N HIS A 226 -0.43 -6.60 -12.59
CA HIS A 226 -1.17 -7.74 -12.04
C HIS A 226 -0.30 -8.96 -11.77
N PHE A 227 0.79 -9.16 -12.53
CA PHE A 227 1.76 -10.24 -12.27
C PHE A 227 2.40 -10.12 -10.88
N PHE A 228 2.66 -8.89 -10.42
CA PHE A 228 3.41 -8.64 -9.19
C PHE A 228 2.52 -8.25 -8.01
N ASN A 229 1.27 -7.88 -8.26
CA ASN A 229 0.30 -7.53 -7.24
C ASN A 229 -0.24 -8.76 -6.50
N LEU A 230 -0.59 -9.83 -7.22
CA LEU A 230 -1.17 -11.05 -6.64
C LEU A 230 -0.13 -12.14 -6.38
N PHE A 231 0.88 -12.27 -7.25
CA PHE A 231 1.80 -13.41 -7.20
C PHE A 231 3.12 -13.08 -6.54
N THR A 232 3.73 -14.11 -5.95
CA THR A 232 5.08 -14.07 -5.38
C THR A 232 5.82 -15.36 -5.68
N TYR A 233 7.14 -15.32 -5.74
CA TYR A 233 7.95 -16.53 -5.79
C TYR A 233 8.23 -17.10 -4.39
N GLU A 234 8.37 -16.21 -3.40
CA GLU A 234 8.68 -16.57 -2.03
C GLU A 234 7.56 -16.22 -1.05
N THR A 235 7.49 -16.98 0.04
CA THR A 235 6.65 -16.65 1.18
C THR A 235 7.25 -15.45 1.91
N ILE A 236 6.76 -14.26 1.59
CA ILE A 236 7.06 -13.06 2.37
C ILE A 236 6.08 -13.03 3.53
N LYS A 237 6.59 -13.08 4.76
CA LYS A 237 5.81 -13.22 6.01
C LYS A 237 4.72 -12.14 6.22
N TYR A 238 4.79 -11.05 5.46
CA TYR A 238 3.95 -9.84 5.61
C TYR A 238 3.08 -9.54 4.38
N PHE A 239 3.15 -10.35 3.31
CA PHE A 239 2.31 -10.16 2.13
C PHE A 239 1.60 -11.46 1.79
N ASN A 240 0.28 -11.49 1.99
CA ASN A 240 -0.57 -12.55 1.44
C ASN A 240 -0.57 -12.40 -0.08
N LYS A 241 0.15 -13.30 -0.75
CA LYS A 241 0.26 -13.40 -2.21
C LYS A 241 0.26 -14.88 -2.59
N VAL A 242 -0.20 -15.17 -3.80
CA VAL A 242 -0.21 -16.52 -4.35
C VAL A 242 1.23 -16.90 -4.74
N LYS A 243 1.76 -17.94 -4.09
CA LYS A 243 3.07 -18.50 -4.39
C LYS A 243 3.05 -19.26 -5.71
N ILE A 244 3.90 -18.84 -6.63
CA ILE A 244 4.20 -19.57 -7.87
C ILE A 244 5.21 -20.67 -7.56
N ASP A 245 4.80 -21.93 -7.76
CA ASP A 245 5.69 -23.07 -7.62
C ASP A 245 6.59 -23.27 -8.85
N GLU A 246 7.53 -24.22 -8.77
CA GLU A 246 8.47 -24.48 -9.86
C GLU A 246 7.82 -24.92 -11.18
N ARG A 247 6.62 -25.50 -11.13
CA ARG A 247 5.92 -25.99 -12.33
C ARG A 247 5.34 -24.82 -13.13
N LEU A 248 4.90 -23.77 -12.43
CA LEU A 248 4.30 -22.58 -13.02
C LEU A 248 5.32 -21.48 -13.37
N LEU A 249 6.57 -21.61 -12.91
CA LEU A 249 7.64 -20.63 -13.18
C LEU A 249 7.87 -20.36 -14.66
N SER A 250 7.85 -21.41 -15.49
CA SER A 250 8.07 -21.29 -16.94
C SER A 250 6.92 -20.50 -17.59
N LEU A 251 5.68 -20.83 -17.24
CA LEU A 251 4.49 -20.11 -17.70
C LEU A 251 4.52 -18.65 -17.26
N PHE A 252 4.76 -18.38 -15.97
CA PHE A 252 4.88 -17.03 -15.45
C PHE A 252 5.93 -16.22 -16.21
N SER A 253 7.12 -16.78 -16.42
CA SER A 253 8.22 -16.12 -17.12
C SER A 253 7.89 -15.81 -18.58
N ILE A 254 7.26 -16.75 -19.30
CA ILE A 254 6.81 -16.53 -20.69
C ILE A 254 5.79 -15.40 -20.73
N ARG A 255 4.77 -15.44 -19.86
CA ARG A 255 3.71 -14.43 -19.84
C ARG A 255 4.22 -13.05 -19.43
N VAL A 256 5.16 -12.95 -18.50
CA VAL A 256 5.80 -11.67 -18.16
C VAL A 256 6.54 -11.07 -19.37
N LYS A 257 7.30 -11.90 -20.12
CA LYS A 257 8.01 -11.45 -21.34
C LYS A 257 7.04 -10.96 -22.42
N GLU A 258 6.01 -11.75 -22.72
CA GLU A 258 5.02 -11.44 -23.77
C GLU A 258 4.21 -10.18 -23.45
N ASN A 259 3.92 -9.93 -22.17
CA ASN A 259 3.09 -8.81 -21.73
C ASN A 259 3.90 -7.64 -21.19
N PHE A 260 5.24 -7.63 -21.36
CA PHE A 260 6.11 -6.61 -20.79
C PHE A 260 5.73 -5.17 -21.20
N SER A 261 5.17 -5.02 -22.40
CA SER A 261 4.73 -3.73 -22.96
C SER A 261 3.26 -3.38 -22.67
N MET A 262 2.50 -4.24 -21.96
CA MET A 262 1.09 -4.00 -21.67
C MET A 262 0.87 -2.80 -20.74
N PRO A 263 -0.32 -2.16 -20.73
CA PRO A 263 -0.61 -1.08 -19.78
C PRO A 263 -0.60 -1.58 -18.33
N GLN A 264 -0.70 -0.65 -17.38
CA GLN A 264 -0.90 -0.95 -15.96
C GLN A 264 -2.27 -0.47 -15.51
N ALA A 265 -2.82 -1.10 -14.48
CA ALA A 265 -4.12 -0.74 -13.90
C ALA A 265 -4.00 -0.11 -12.49
N CYS A 266 -2.78 -0.03 -11.93
CA CYS A 266 -2.51 0.65 -10.67
C CYS A 266 -3.03 2.09 -10.67
N ILE A 267 -3.74 2.46 -9.62
CA ILE A 267 -4.22 3.83 -9.37
C ILE A 267 -3.78 4.31 -7.98
N ILE A 268 -3.62 5.62 -7.86
CA ILE A 268 -3.32 6.34 -6.62
C ILE A 268 -4.48 7.26 -6.31
N LYS A 269 -4.93 7.24 -5.04
CA LYS A 269 -5.94 8.15 -4.51
C LYS A 269 -5.27 9.37 -3.89
N TYR A 270 -5.61 10.56 -4.36
CA TYR A 270 -5.17 11.80 -3.75
C TYR A 270 -6.12 12.21 -2.61
N SER A 271 -5.59 12.20 -1.40
CA SER A 271 -6.31 12.41 -0.13
C SER A 271 -7.17 13.69 -0.12
N ASN A 272 -6.75 14.70 -0.88
CA ASN A 272 -7.29 16.07 -0.81
C ASN A 272 -8.47 16.35 -1.75
N VAL A 273 -8.75 15.46 -2.71
CA VAL A 273 -9.79 15.73 -3.73
C VAL A 273 -10.66 14.52 -4.05
N ASN A 274 -10.52 13.41 -3.29
CA ASN A 274 -11.22 12.16 -3.57
C ASN A 274 -11.06 11.75 -5.05
N TYR A 275 -9.87 12.04 -5.61
CA TYR A 275 -9.52 11.98 -7.03
C TYR A 275 -8.52 10.84 -7.25
N TYR A 276 -8.72 10.09 -8.34
CA TYR A 276 -7.85 8.97 -8.68
C TYR A 276 -7.13 9.22 -9.99
N GLN A 277 -5.87 8.79 -10.03
CA GLN A 277 -5.06 8.80 -11.24
C GLN A 277 -4.27 7.50 -11.36
N TYR A 278 -3.96 7.12 -12.59
CA TYR A 278 -3.03 6.01 -12.83
C TYR A 278 -1.66 6.28 -12.21
N CYS A 279 -1.08 5.24 -11.60
CA CYS A 279 0.31 5.22 -11.19
C CYS A 279 1.18 5.39 -12.44
N ILE A 280 2.07 6.39 -12.45
CA ILE A 280 3.10 6.48 -13.48
C ILE A 280 4.20 5.50 -13.08
N ARG A 281 4.40 4.45 -13.87
CA ARG A 281 5.56 3.57 -13.75
C ARG A 281 6.28 3.46 -15.06
N HIS A 282 7.58 3.65 -14.98
CA HIS A 282 8.48 3.66 -16.10
C HIS A 282 8.95 2.25 -16.45
N THR A 283 9.64 2.12 -17.58
CA THR A 283 10.18 0.82 -18.02
C THR A 283 11.11 0.23 -16.97
N ILE A 284 11.88 1.07 -16.27
CA ILE A 284 12.79 0.61 -15.21
C ILE A 284 12.04 0.01 -14.01
N ASP A 285 10.90 0.56 -13.61
CA ASP A 285 10.09 0.02 -12.51
C ASP A 285 9.54 -1.37 -12.83
N ARG A 286 9.24 -1.59 -14.11
CA ARG A 286 8.80 -2.90 -14.62
C ARG A 286 9.93 -3.92 -14.56
N LEU A 287 11.13 -3.52 -14.99
CA LEU A 287 12.32 -4.36 -14.89
C LEU A 287 12.66 -4.67 -13.44
N ASN A 288 12.58 -3.69 -12.55
CA ASN A 288 12.81 -3.87 -11.12
C ASN A 288 11.79 -4.83 -10.48
N SER A 289 10.50 -4.66 -10.79
CA SER A 289 9.46 -5.58 -10.32
C SER A 289 9.70 -7.02 -10.82
N THR A 290 10.16 -7.15 -12.07
CA THR A 290 10.52 -8.43 -12.66
C THR A 290 11.76 -9.04 -11.98
N TYR A 291 12.81 -8.25 -11.76
CA TYR A 291 14.03 -8.70 -11.11
C TYR A 291 13.78 -9.14 -9.66
N THR A 292 13.13 -8.28 -8.87
CA THR A 292 12.85 -8.52 -7.45
C THR A 292 12.00 -9.77 -7.22
N PHE A 293 11.08 -10.10 -8.13
CA PHE A 293 10.31 -11.34 -8.07
C PHE A 293 11.20 -12.60 -8.06
N PHE A 294 12.36 -12.54 -8.73
CA PHE A 294 13.32 -13.65 -8.85
C PHE A 294 14.62 -13.44 -8.05
N ALA A 295 14.74 -12.40 -7.21
CA ALA A 295 16.03 -12.03 -6.62
C ALA A 295 16.74 -13.15 -5.84
N THR A 296 15.99 -14.09 -5.24
CA THR A 296 16.53 -15.14 -4.37
C THR A 296 16.88 -16.44 -5.10
N LYS A 297 16.19 -16.75 -6.19
CA LYS A 297 16.63 -17.73 -7.16
C LYS A 297 17.09 -16.96 -8.38
N LYS A 298 18.41 -16.79 -8.51
CA LYS A 298 19.08 -16.36 -9.75
C LYS A 298 18.81 -17.34 -10.91
N THR A 299 17.54 -17.62 -11.20
CA THR A 299 17.09 -18.41 -12.32
C THR A 299 17.30 -17.58 -13.57
N ASP A 300 18.07 -18.13 -14.50
CA ASP A 300 18.46 -17.48 -15.74
C ASP A 300 17.29 -17.09 -16.67
N LEU A 301 16.06 -17.56 -16.38
CA LEU A 301 14.91 -17.47 -17.29
C LEU A 301 14.57 -16.03 -17.72
N LEU A 302 14.64 -15.05 -16.81
CA LEU A 302 14.34 -13.65 -17.11
C LEU A 302 15.56 -12.73 -17.04
N ILE A 303 16.68 -13.17 -16.45
CA ILE A 303 17.87 -12.33 -16.25
C ILE A 303 18.39 -11.81 -17.59
N GLU A 304 18.57 -12.68 -18.58
CA GLU A 304 19.05 -12.26 -19.91
C GLU A 304 18.07 -11.31 -20.61
N PHE A 305 16.77 -11.51 -20.42
CA PHE A 305 15.76 -10.58 -20.92
C PHE A 305 15.83 -9.21 -20.24
N ILE A 306 16.02 -9.17 -18.92
CA ILE A 306 16.18 -7.92 -18.18
C ILE A 306 17.46 -7.20 -18.64
N LYS A 307 18.59 -7.92 -18.76
CA LYS A 307 19.86 -7.35 -19.25
C LYS A 307 19.71 -6.76 -20.65
N GLU A 308 19.07 -7.48 -21.58
CA GLU A 308 18.81 -6.99 -22.93
C GLU A 308 17.98 -5.70 -22.94
N LYS A 309 16.97 -5.61 -22.05
CA LYS A 309 16.11 -4.43 -21.92
C LYS A 309 16.82 -3.26 -21.25
N MET A 310 17.59 -3.51 -20.19
CA MET A 310 18.36 -2.48 -19.46
C MET A 310 19.25 -1.67 -20.42
N ASN A 311 19.99 -2.36 -21.30
CA ASN A 311 20.87 -1.70 -22.27
C ASN A 311 20.14 -0.79 -23.27
N LYS A 312 18.83 -0.96 -23.47
CA LYS A 312 18.01 -0.17 -24.41
C LYS A 312 17.37 1.05 -23.77
N ILE A 313 17.36 1.16 -22.44
CA ILE A 313 16.65 2.22 -21.71
C ILE A 313 17.58 3.23 -21.04
N ILE A 314 18.89 3.16 -21.28
CA ILE A 314 19.87 4.11 -20.70
C ILE A 314 19.44 5.55 -21.04
N GLU A 315 19.28 5.86 -22.32
CA GLU A 315 18.88 7.19 -22.76
C GLU A 315 17.52 7.60 -22.15
N GLU A 316 16.54 6.69 -22.16
CA GLU A 316 15.21 6.90 -21.58
C GLU A 316 15.29 7.29 -20.09
N VAL A 317 16.13 6.60 -19.31
CA VAL A 317 16.30 6.80 -17.87
C VAL A 317 16.99 8.11 -17.54
N PHE A 318 18.01 8.48 -18.31
CA PHE A 318 18.85 9.64 -18.02
C PHE A 318 18.35 10.93 -18.70
N THR A 319 17.42 10.85 -19.65
CA THR A 319 16.85 12.05 -20.33
C THR A 319 15.43 12.40 -19.91
N ALA A 320 14.61 11.43 -19.49
CA ALA A 320 13.16 11.63 -19.40
C ALA A 320 12.52 11.34 -18.04
N TYR A 321 13.26 10.78 -17.07
CA TYR A 321 12.66 10.25 -15.83
C TYR A 321 13.08 10.94 -14.53
N TYR A 322 12.21 10.78 -13.53
CA TYR A 322 12.43 11.19 -12.13
C TYR A 322 13.66 10.49 -11.53
N SER A 323 14.28 11.14 -10.56
CA SER A 323 15.53 10.68 -9.94
C SER A 323 15.43 9.30 -9.26
N SER A 324 14.24 8.93 -8.77
CA SER A 324 13.96 7.60 -8.22
C SER A 324 14.09 6.46 -9.24
N SER A 325 13.86 6.75 -10.53
CA SER A 325 14.09 5.80 -11.63
C SER A 325 15.58 5.57 -11.87
N ARG A 326 16.41 6.61 -11.74
CA ARG A 326 17.86 6.54 -11.95
C ARG A 326 18.54 5.68 -10.89
N ILE A 327 18.22 5.88 -9.61
CA ILE A 327 18.75 5.02 -8.54
C ILE A 327 18.33 3.55 -8.73
N THR A 328 17.10 3.31 -9.16
CA THR A 328 16.63 1.94 -9.47
C THR A 328 17.42 1.33 -10.62
N TYR A 329 17.72 2.12 -11.65
CA TYR A 329 18.58 1.69 -12.76
C TYR A 329 19.99 1.32 -12.29
N ILE A 330 20.65 2.20 -11.53
CA ILE A 330 22.03 1.96 -11.06
C ILE A 330 22.11 0.72 -10.17
N ARG A 331 21.13 0.51 -9.28
CA ARG A 331 21.07 -0.70 -8.45
C ARG A 331 21.00 -1.96 -9.30
N LEU A 332 20.07 -2.03 -10.24
CA LEU A 332 19.96 -3.18 -11.14
C LEU A 332 21.19 -3.36 -12.03
N PHE A 333 21.79 -2.26 -12.50
CA PHE A 333 22.99 -2.26 -13.31
C PHE A 333 24.19 -2.92 -12.59
N ILE A 334 24.32 -2.66 -11.29
CA ILE A 334 25.32 -3.27 -10.41
C ILE A 334 24.94 -4.73 -10.13
N GLU A 335 23.71 -5.00 -9.68
CA GLU A 335 23.24 -6.33 -9.29
C GLU A 335 23.24 -7.35 -10.44
N LEU A 336 23.09 -6.89 -11.68
CA LEU A 336 23.16 -7.70 -12.90
C LEU A 336 24.58 -7.81 -13.49
N GLU A 337 25.58 -7.22 -12.83
CA GLU A 337 26.98 -7.17 -13.26
C GLU A 337 27.16 -6.56 -14.68
N LEU A 338 26.24 -5.70 -15.10
CA LEU A 338 26.30 -5.08 -16.44
C LEU A 338 27.50 -4.14 -16.57
N HIS A 339 27.95 -3.56 -15.46
CA HIS A 339 29.16 -2.73 -15.39
C HIS A 339 30.44 -3.44 -15.82
N VAL A 340 30.50 -4.78 -15.76
CA VAL A 340 31.69 -5.56 -16.13
C VAL A 340 31.84 -5.69 -17.65
N VAL A 341 30.73 -5.61 -18.39
CA VAL A 341 30.68 -5.87 -19.83
C VAL A 341 30.35 -4.62 -20.66
N SER A 342 29.91 -3.55 -20.02
CA SER A 342 29.50 -2.30 -20.68
C SER A 342 30.60 -1.22 -20.63
N ASN A 343 30.63 -0.33 -21.62
CA ASN A 343 31.42 0.89 -21.55
C ASN A 343 30.69 1.90 -20.65
N ASN A 344 31.20 2.11 -19.45
CA ASN A 344 30.56 2.93 -18.43
C ASN A 344 30.78 4.44 -18.62
N LYS A 345 31.58 4.85 -19.61
CA LYS A 345 31.99 6.25 -19.77
C LYS A 345 30.80 7.19 -19.97
N GLU A 346 29.83 6.83 -20.80
CA GLU A 346 28.65 7.68 -21.04
C GLU A 346 27.84 7.93 -19.77
N LEU A 347 27.71 6.90 -18.93
CA LEU A 347 27.06 7.00 -17.62
C LEU A 347 27.81 7.97 -16.69
N PHE A 348 29.14 7.88 -16.67
CA PHE A 348 29.96 8.74 -15.81
C PHE A 348 29.99 10.19 -16.29
N GLU A 349 30.01 10.40 -17.61
CA GLU A 349 29.91 11.73 -18.22
C GLU A 349 28.55 12.37 -17.90
N TYR A 350 27.45 11.61 -17.92
CA TYR A 350 26.14 12.10 -17.51
C TYR A 350 26.16 12.64 -16.08
N PHE A 351 26.57 11.79 -15.11
CA PHE A 351 26.55 12.18 -13.69
C PHE A 351 27.55 13.28 -13.34
N LYS A 352 28.61 13.45 -14.14
CA LYS A 352 29.57 14.55 -13.95
C LYS A 352 28.91 15.92 -14.13
N GLU A 353 27.87 16.02 -14.95
CA GLU A 353 27.22 17.30 -15.29
C GLU A 353 25.78 17.41 -14.80
N ASN A 354 25.14 16.31 -14.39
CA ASN A 354 23.70 16.25 -14.11
C ASN A 354 23.43 15.64 -12.71
N ILE A 355 23.56 16.46 -11.68
CA ILE A 355 23.17 16.14 -10.29
C ILE A 355 22.04 17.09 -9.92
N HIS A 356 20.84 16.55 -9.64
CA HIS A 356 19.64 17.37 -9.44
C HIS A 356 18.81 16.93 -8.23
N SER A 357 19.26 15.94 -7.48
CA SER A 357 18.55 15.40 -6.33
C SER A 357 19.44 14.55 -5.44
N GLU A 358 18.99 14.32 -4.22
CA GLU A 358 19.55 13.40 -3.25
C GLU A 358 19.68 11.96 -3.79
N TYR A 359 18.78 11.54 -4.69
CA TYR A 359 18.88 10.23 -5.36
C TYR A 359 20.06 10.13 -6.32
N ASP A 360 20.50 11.24 -6.92
CA ASP A 360 21.67 11.26 -7.79
C ASP A 360 22.95 11.10 -6.97
N LEU A 361 23.02 11.73 -5.79
CA LEU A 361 24.12 11.53 -4.84
C LEU A 361 24.23 10.07 -4.39
N LYS A 362 23.08 9.44 -4.06
CA LYS A 362 23.01 7.99 -3.80
C LYS A 362 23.55 7.16 -4.97
N CYS A 363 23.28 7.57 -6.21
CA CYS A 363 23.83 6.89 -7.38
C CYS A 363 25.36 6.98 -7.40
N LEU A 364 25.95 8.15 -7.11
CA LEU A 364 27.41 8.30 -7.06
C LEU A 364 28.02 7.39 -6.00
N SER A 365 27.43 7.35 -4.80
CA SER A 365 27.87 6.47 -3.71
C SER A 365 27.86 5.00 -4.15
N LEU A 366 26.77 4.53 -4.77
CA LEU A 366 26.66 3.17 -5.28
C LEU A 366 27.70 2.86 -6.37
N LEU A 367 27.93 3.80 -7.30
CA LEU A 367 28.95 3.65 -8.35
C LEU A 367 30.36 3.59 -7.75
N ASN A 368 30.66 4.43 -6.75
CA ASN A 368 31.95 4.45 -6.07
C ASN A 368 32.21 3.15 -5.30
N GLU A 369 31.20 2.65 -4.59
CA GLU A 369 31.32 1.40 -3.84
C GLU A 369 31.60 0.20 -4.77
N ASN A 370 30.92 0.13 -5.91
CA ASN A 370 30.87 -1.09 -6.71
C ASN A 370 31.70 -1.07 -8.00
N ILE A 371 32.12 0.09 -8.52
CA ILE A 371 32.78 0.21 -9.82
C ILE A 371 34.14 0.91 -9.69
N PHE A 372 35.23 0.16 -9.80
CA PHE A 372 36.60 0.69 -9.66
C PHE A 372 36.94 1.79 -10.68
N GLU A 373 36.50 1.63 -11.93
CA GLU A 373 36.71 2.59 -13.01
C GLU A 373 36.09 3.96 -12.69
N PHE A 374 34.93 3.95 -12.01
CA PHE A 374 34.27 5.18 -11.58
C PHE A 374 35.13 5.95 -10.58
N ARG A 375 35.80 5.28 -9.64
CA ARG A 375 36.70 5.94 -8.68
C ARG A 375 37.80 6.72 -9.38
N THR A 376 38.47 6.06 -10.33
CA THR A 376 39.56 6.68 -11.10
C THR A 376 39.05 7.85 -11.95
N TYR A 377 37.87 7.69 -12.56
CA TYR A 377 37.22 8.74 -13.33
C TYR A 377 36.80 9.92 -12.44
N PHE A 378 36.20 9.66 -11.29
CA PHE A 378 35.80 10.66 -10.31
C PHE A 378 37.01 11.47 -9.84
N ASP A 379 38.09 10.82 -9.42
CA ASP A 379 39.31 11.50 -8.96
C ASP A 379 39.88 12.45 -10.03
N SER A 380 39.82 12.03 -11.29
CA SER A 380 40.28 12.83 -12.44
C SER A 380 39.38 14.02 -12.76
N ASN A 381 38.12 13.99 -12.30
CA ASN A 381 37.09 15.00 -12.59
C ASN A 381 36.47 15.60 -11.31
N LYS A 382 37.15 15.45 -10.15
CA LYS A 382 36.59 15.73 -8.83
C LYS A 382 36.06 17.15 -8.71
N SER A 383 36.78 18.13 -9.25
CA SER A 383 36.34 19.53 -9.25
C SER A 383 35.00 19.74 -9.93
N THR A 384 34.76 19.06 -11.06
CA THR A 384 33.50 19.21 -11.81
C THR A 384 32.34 18.57 -11.05
N PHE A 385 32.53 17.37 -10.50
CA PHE A 385 31.52 16.73 -9.65
C PHE A 385 31.15 17.60 -8.45
N VAL A 386 32.16 18.14 -7.74
CA VAL A 386 31.95 19.06 -6.62
C VAL A 386 31.13 20.27 -7.05
N SER A 387 31.48 20.91 -8.17
CA SER A 387 30.71 22.06 -8.68
C SER A 387 29.26 21.70 -9.07
N SER A 388 29.01 20.49 -9.57
CA SER A 388 27.64 20.03 -9.85
C SER A 388 26.84 19.77 -8.58
N VAL A 389 27.47 19.24 -7.51
CA VAL A 389 26.81 19.09 -6.20
C VAL A 389 26.53 20.46 -5.57
N GLU A 390 27.46 21.41 -5.67
CA GLU A 390 27.25 22.80 -5.23
C GLU A 390 26.07 23.45 -5.96
N SER A 391 25.98 23.27 -7.28
CA SER A 391 24.84 23.77 -8.07
C SER A 391 23.52 23.12 -7.64
N TYR A 392 23.51 21.81 -7.35
CA TYR A 392 22.35 21.12 -6.81
C TYR A 392 21.91 21.73 -5.47
N LEU A 393 22.86 21.97 -4.56
CA LEU A 393 22.57 22.57 -3.26
C LEU A 393 22.00 23.98 -3.39
N ASP A 394 22.53 24.79 -4.31
CA ASP A 394 21.99 26.13 -4.56
C ASP A 394 20.53 26.07 -5.02
N ASP A 395 20.20 25.13 -5.91
CA ASP A 395 18.82 24.89 -6.33
C ASP A 395 17.95 24.37 -5.18
N GLU A 396 18.49 23.47 -4.35
CA GLU A 396 17.80 22.91 -3.18
C GLU A 396 17.43 24.01 -2.19
N VAL A 397 18.39 24.86 -1.79
CA VAL A 397 18.18 26.00 -0.88
C VAL A 397 17.03 26.90 -1.32
N ASN A 398 16.88 27.11 -2.64
CA ASN A 398 15.80 27.93 -3.19
C ASN A 398 14.42 27.22 -3.15
N ASN A 399 14.40 25.90 -3.03
CA ASN A 399 13.20 25.07 -3.10
C ASN A 399 12.72 24.53 -1.74
N ILE A 400 13.51 24.66 -0.67
CA ILE A 400 13.12 24.22 0.67
C ILE A 400 11.87 24.97 1.15
N GLY A 401 10.93 24.21 1.72
CA GLY A 401 9.65 24.73 2.15
C GLY A 401 8.90 23.75 3.06
N LYS A 402 7.57 23.84 3.09
CA LYS A 402 6.75 23.06 4.04
C LYS A 402 6.72 21.54 3.78
N ASP A 403 7.00 21.10 2.56
CA ASP A 403 6.93 19.70 2.13
C ASP A 403 8.31 19.05 1.87
N ASN A 404 9.38 19.83 1.99
CA ASN A 404 10.76 19.39 1.87
C ASN A 404 11.60 20.17 2.88
N ASP A 405 12.04 19.49 3.93
CA ASP A 405 12.79 20.07 5.05
C ASP A 405 14.31 20.07 4.82
N GLY A 406 14.76 19.62 3.64
CA GLY A 406 16.17 19.61 3.23
C GLY A 406 17.07 18.63 3.98
N ARG A 407 16.54 17.87 4.95
CA ARG A 407 17.35 16.99 5.82
C ARG A 407 17.94 15.82 5.04
N ASP A 408 17.16 15.19 4.18
CA ASP A 408 17.63 14.12 3.30
C ASP A 408 18.80 14.61 2.42
N SER A 409 18.75 15.86 1.94
CA SER A 409 19.83 16.46 1.16
C SER A 409 21.10 16.71 1.97
N VAL A 410 20.96 17.15 3.24
CA VAL A 410 22.10 17.31 4.16
C VAL A 410 22.79 15.96 4.37
N ASP A 411 22.02 14.94 4.76
CA ASP A 411 22.54 13.60 5.06
C ASP A 411 23.32 13.02 3.85
N GLU A 412 22.76 13.15 2.64
CA GLU A 412 23.40 12.62 1.43
C GLU A 412 24.64 13.41 0.99
N VAL A 413 24.68 14.73 1.23
CA VAL A 413 25.86 15.56 0.93
C VAL A 413 26.96 15.33 1.96
N GLU A 414 26.64 15.15 3.23
CA GLU A 414 27.61 14.73 4.25
C GLU A 414 28.22 13.37 3.89
N GLN A 415 27.37 12.42 3.50
CA GLN A 415 27.84 11.13 3.00
C GLN A 415 28.72 11.30 1.76
N PHE A 416 28.36 12.17 0.82
CA PHE A 416 29.18 12.49 -0.35
C PHE A 416 30.55 13.05 0.06
N ASN A 417 30.60 14.07 0.92
CA ASN A 417 31.83 14.66 1.42
C ASN A 417 32.74 13.61 2.07
N SER A 418 32.18 12.75 2.93
CA SER A 418 32.93 11.67 3.57
C SER A 418 33.40 10.60 2.58
N THR A 419 32.59 10.24 1.59
CA THR A 419 32.88 9.14 0.66
C THR A 419 33.93 9.53 -0.37
N PHE A 420 33.92 10.80 -0.79
CA PHE A 420 34.74 11.30 -1.89
C PHE A 420 35.86 12.25 -1.45
N ASP A 421 36.06 12.43 -0.13
CA ASP A 421 36.98 13.42 0.46
C ASP A 421 36.73 14.82 -0.14
N ALA A 422 35.46 15.16 -0.32
CA ALA A 422 35.01 16.44 -0.86
C ALA A 422 34.70 17.42 0.27
N ASN A 423 34.71 18.71 -0.05
CA ASN A 423 34.43 19.79 0.90
C ASN A 423 33.32 20.69 0.35
N VAL A 424 32.20 20.09 -0.05
CA VAL A 424 31.00 20.83 -0.44
C VAL A 424 30.45 21.55 0.79
N ASN A 425 30.23 22.86 0.71
CA ASN A 425 29.74 23.65 1.83
C ASN A 425 28.23 23.50 2.02
N LEU A 426 27.81 23.13 3.23
CA LEU A 426 26.41 22.98 3.64
C LEU A 426 25.85 24.18 4.42
N ASP A 427 26.65 25.20 4.73
CA ASP A 427 26.26 26.34 5.57
C ASP A 427 24.96 27.01 5.10
N SER A 428 24.84 27.25 3.79
CA SER A 428 23.67 27.89 3.19
C SER A 428 22.39 27.07 3.42
N LEU A 429 22.50 25.75 3.24
CA LEU A 429 21.41 24.80 3.43
C LEU A 429 21.03 24.68 4.90
N ASN A 430 22.01 24.46 5.79
CA ASN A 430 21.78 24.35 7.23
C ASN A 430 21.17 25.61 7.81
N ASN A 431 21.67 26.80 7.43
CA ASN A 431 21.06 28.07 7.86
C ASN A 431 19.60 28.15 7.43
N LYS A 432 19.27 27.66 6.21
CA LYS A 432 17.89 27.69 5.71
C LYS A 432 16.98 26.72 6.48
N ILE A 433 17.50 25.56 6.84
CA ILE A 433 16.81 24.56 7.65
C ILE A 433 16.61 25.07 9.08
N ASP A 434 17.61 25.72 9.67
CA ASP A 434 17.52 26.33 11.00
C ASP A 434 16.48 27.46 11.03
N GLU A 435 16.45 28.34 10.02
CA GLU A 435 15.39 29.35 9.87
C GLU A 435 13.98 28.74 9.86
N LEU A 436 13.82 27.56 9.25
CA LEU A 436 12.55 26.84 9.20
C LEU A 436 12.23 26.13 10.51
N ASN A 437 13.22 25.52 11.16
CA ASN A 437 13.05 24.87 12.46
C ASN A 437 12.69 25.91 13.53
N ASP A 438 13.37 27.06 13.59
CA ASP A 438 13.04 28.16 14.51
C ASP A 438 11.59 28.64 14.33
N TYR A 439 11.15 28.73 13.06
CA TYR A 439 9.76 29.04 12.74
C TYR A 439 8.80 27.95 13.28
N LEU A 440 9.12 26.68 13.10
CA LEU A 440 8.29 25.53 13.53
C LEU A 440 8.29 25.31 15.05
N GLU A 441 9.42 25.46 15.74
CA GLU A 441 9.54 25.33 17.19
C GLU A 441 8.74 26.43 17.90
N SER A 442 8.76 27.65 17.37
CA SER A 442 7.91 28.74 17.88
C SER A 442 6.39 28.45 17.75
N GLU A 443 5.98 27.64 16.76
CA GLU A 443 4.60 27.15 16.61
C GLU A 443 4.31 25.95 17.55
N ALA A 444 5.30 25.10 17.85
CA ALA A 444 5.14 23.87 18.63
C ALA A 444 5.17 24.08 20.15
N ASP A 445 5.98 25.02 20.66
CA ASP A 445 6.03 25.37 22.09
C ASP A 445 4.68 25.92 22.59
N MET A 446 3.87 26.48 21.68
CA MET A 446 2.50 26.91 21.97
C MET A 446 1.51 25.73 22.16
N GLN A 447 1.80 24.55 21.60
CA GLN A 447 0.94 23.35 21.65
C GLN A 447 1.34 22.38 22.78
N LEU A 448 2.60 22.38 23.21
CA LEU A 448 3.12 21.44 24.23
C LEU A 448 2.66 21.72 25.67
N GLU A 449 2.13 22.91 25.97
CA GLU A 449 1.50 23.18 27.27
C GLU A 449 0.15 22.45 27.45
N GLU A 450 -0.51 21.98 26.37
CA GLU A 450 -1.81 21.26 26.43
C GLU A 450 -1.69 19.75 26.76
N LEU A 451 -0.58 19.09 26.39
CA LEU A 451 -0.48 17.61 26.38
C LEU A 451 0.05 16.96 27.67
N LYS A 452 0.40 17.73 28.71
CA LYS A 452 0.96 17.19 29.98
C LYS A 452 -0.07 16.52 30.91
N PHE A 453 -1.35 16.43 30.53
CA PHE A 453 -2.44 15.88 31.35
C PHE A 453 -2.73 14.36 31.20
N GLU A 454 -2.16 13.67 30.21
CA GLU A 454 -2.68 12.32 29.81
C GLU A 454 -1.98 11.09 30.43
N ARG A 455 -0.95 11.24 31.29
CA ARG A 455 -0.15 10.08 31.75
C ARG A 455 -0.66 9.35 33.01
N ASP A 456 -1.69 9.85 33.69
CA ASP A 456 -2.28 9.20 34.89
C ASP A 456 -3.42 8.19 34.58
N ASP A 457 -3.79 7.98 33.30
CA ASP A 457 -5.12 7.49 32.86
C ASP A 457 -5.25 5.96 32.56
N ILE A 458 -4.19 5.15 32.68
CA ILE A 458 -4.21 3.73 32.20
C ILE A 458 -5.07 2.80 33.08
N ASN A 459 -5.05 2.98 34.41
CA ASN A 459 -5.90 2.18 35.32
C ASN A 459 -7.37 2.66 35.32
N GLU A 460 -7.60 3.92 34.96
CA GLU A 460 -8.95 4.45 34.73
C GLU A 460 -9.53 3.94 33.42
N GLU A 461 -8.71 3.69 32.39
CA GLU A 461 -9.13 3.19 31.09
C GLU A 461 -9.86 1.83 31.17
N GLU A 462 -9.35 0.86 31.93
CA GLU A 462 -10.00 -0.46 32.05
C GLU A 462 -11.31 -0.38 32.85
N ASN A 463 -11.34 0.36 33.96
CA ASN A 463 -12.56 0.57 34.76
C ASN A 463 -13.64 1.31 33.95
N TYR A 464 -13.24 2.29 33.12
CA TYR A 464 -14.13 2.99 32.21
C TYR A 464 -14.74 2.04 31.18
N ILE A 465 -13.92 1.18 30.56
CA ILE A 465 -14.42 0.20 29.57
C ILE A 465 -15.39 -0.78 30.22
N ASP A 466 -15.06 -1.31 31.41
CA ASP A 466 -15.94 -2.24 32.14
C ASP A 466 -17.31 -1.60 32.42
N SER A 467 -17.32 -0.39 33.01
CA SER A 467 -18.57 0.34 33.31
C SER A 467 -19.40 0.63 32.05
N MET A 468 -18.74 0.94 30.92
CA MET A 468 -19.42 1.19 29.65
C MET A 468 -20.15 -0.05 29.15
N PHE A 469 -19.53 -1.23 29.17
CA PHE A 469 -20.20 -2.46 28.72
C PHE A 469 -21.29 -2.94 29.69
N GLU A 470 -21.19 -2.65 30.99
CA GLU A 470 -22.23 -2.94 31.99
C GLU A 470 -23.55 -2.19 31.69
N THR A 471 -23.48 -0.93 31.21
CA THR A 471 -24.69 -0.15 30.84
C THR A 471 -25.51 -0.74 29.68
N LEU A 472 -24.97 -1.70 28.90
CA LEU A 472 -25.75 -2.39 27.87
C LEU A 472 -26.86 -3.28 28.44
N GLN A 473 -26.74 -3.71 29.70
CA GLN A 473 -27.80 -4.46 30.39
C GLN A 473 -28.96 -3.53 30.76
N GLU A 474 -28.65 -2.34 31.29
CA GLU A 474 -29.67 -1.42 31.84
C GLU A 474 -30.55 -0.76 30.77
N VAL A 475 -30.06 -0.56 29.54
CA VAL A 475 -30.79 0.18 28.49
C VAL A 475 -31.81 -0.69 27.73
N LYS A 476 -31.78 -2.01 27.90
CA LYS A 476 -32.70 -2.94 27.20
C LYS A 476 -33.77 -3.56 28.09
N GLU A 477 -33.69 -3.35 29.41
CA GLU A 477 -34.77 -3.66 30.36
C GLU A 477 -35.92 -2.62 30.33
N THR A 478 -35.74 -1.50 29.62
CA THR A 478 -36.76 -0.48 29.29
C THR A 478 -37.20 -0.54 27.84
#